data_AF-A0A371G9U4-F1
#
_entry.id   AF-A0A371G9U4-F1
#
_cell.length_a   1.000
_cell.length_b   1.000
_cell.length_c   1.000
_cell.angle_alpha   90.00
_cell.angle_beta   90.00
_cell.angle_gamma   90.00
#
_symmetry.space_group_name_H-M   'P 1'
#
loop_
_entity.id
_entity.type
_entity.pdbx_description
1 polymer ?
#
loop_
_entity_poly.entity_id
_entity_poly.type
_entity_poly.pdbx_seq_one_letter_code
_entity_poly.pdbx_strand_id
1 'polypeptide(L)'
;VMIGVLDQLRWTPNQRWRKSLRSSKEWLTHIEFAYNRVVNSTTSHSPFELVYNFNLLFPLDLLPLPLVSSLVNDDGLTKAQLVKKSA
;
A
#
# COMPACT_ATOMS: atom_id res chain seq x y z
N VAL A 1 15.83 -27.32 28.09
CA VAL A 1 16.71 -26.51 27.21
C VAL A 1 17.02 -27.17 25.85
N MET A 2 16.88 -28.49 25.67
CA MET A 2 17.27 -29.17 24.41
C MET A 2 16.16 -29.36 23.35
N ILE A 3 14.90 -29.00 23.64
CA ILE A 3 13.78 -29.21 22.71
C ILE A 3 13.68 -28.07 21.67
N GLY A 4 14.10 -26.85 22.02
CA GLY A 4 14.02 -25.69 21.10
C GLY A 4 15.08 -25.67 19.98
N VAL A 5 16.25 -26.28 20.20
CA VAL A 5 17.37 -26.22 19.23
C VAL A 5 17.16 -27.19 18.06
N LEU A 6 16.52 -28.34 18.30
CA LEU A 6 16.22 -29.33 17.26
C LEU A 6 15.11 -28.87 16.30
N ASP A 7 14.13 -28.10 16.79
CA ASP A 7 13.10 -27.51 15.93
C ASP A 7 13.66 -26.41 15.01
N GLN A 8 14.68 -25.68 15.49
CA GLN A 8 15.33 -24.63 14.72
C GLN A 8 16.20 -25.18 13.59
N LEU A 9 16.84 -26.34 13.77
CA LEU A 9 17.56 -27.04 12.69
C LEU A 9 16.62 -27.81 11.75
N ARG A 10 15.46 -28.26 12.23
CA ARG A 10 14.43 -28.96 11.43
C ARG A 10 13.72 -28.04 10.43
N TRP A 11 13.59 -26.74 10.74
CA TRP A 11 12.83 -25.76 9.94
C TRP A 11 13.67 -24.53 9.55
N THR A 12 14.87 -24.73 9.00
CA THR A 12 15.54 -23.66 8.24
C THR A 12 15.14 -23.76 6.77
N PRO A 13 14.32 -22.83 6.24
CA PRO A 13 13.99 -22.86 4.83
C PRO A 13 15.28 -22.60 4.05
N ASN A 14 15.71 -23.60 3.29
CA ASN A 14 16.90 -23.47 2.46
C ASN A 14 16.74 -22.30 1.48
N GLN A 15 17.85 -21.82 0.91
CA GLN A 15 17.84 -20.64 0.04
C GLN A 15 16.92 -20.80 -1.18
N ARG A 16 16.69 -22.03 -1.66
CA ARG A 16 15.75 -22.32 -2.75
C ARG A 16 14.30 -22.09 -2.34
N TRP A 17 13.89 -22.59 -1.16
CA TRP A 17 12.57 -22.33 -0.59
C TRP A 17 12.37 -20.84 -0.28
N ARG A 18 13.38 -20.16 0.25
CA ARG A 18 13.31 -18.71 0.47
C ARG A 18 13.09 -17.92 -0.81
N LYS A 19 13.75 -18.29 -1.91
CA LYS A 19 13.55 -17.68 -3.23
C LYS A 19 12.15 -17.97 -3.77
N SER A 20 11.68 -19.21 -3.65
CA SER A 20 10.33 -19.61 -4.08
C SER A 20 9.21 -18.95 -3.28
N LEU A 21 9.40 -18.73 -1.97
CA LEU A 21 8.43 -18.05 -1.13
C LEU A 21 8.41 -16.54 -1.42
N ARG A 22 9.58 -15.94 -1.72
CA ARG A 22 9.66 -14.55 -2.21
C ARG A 22 8.92 -14.38 -3.52
N SER A 23 9.19 -15.23 -4.51
CA SER A 23 8.49 -15.18 -5.79
C SER A 23 6.99 -15.41 -5.63
N SER A 24 6.57 -16.36 -4.77
CA SER A 24 5.14 -16.58 -4.47
C SER A 24 4.48 -15.32 -3.88
N LYS A 25 5.15 -14.64 -2.93
CA LYS A 25 4.64 -13.41 -2.32
C LYS A 25 4.57 -12.24 -3.31
N GLU A 26 5.56 -12.11 -4.18
CA GLU A 26 5.54 -11.13 -5.27
C GLU A 26 4.34 -11.36 -6.19
N TRP A 27 4.09 -12.61 -6.59
CA TRP A 27 2.96 -12.96 -7.45
C TRP A 27 1.60 -12.75 -6.77
N LEU A 28 1.47 -13.07 -5.49
CA LEU A 28 0.26 -12.79 -4.69
C LEU A 28 -0.13 -11.32 -4.76
N THR A 29 0.86 -10.43 -4.63
CA THR A 29 0.62 -8.97 -4.65
C THR A 29 0.05 -8.53 -6.00
N HIS A 30 0.56 -9.09 -7.10
CA HIS A 30 0.05 -8.80 -8.45
C HIS A 30 -1.37 -9.33 -8.68
N ILE A 31 -1.67 -10.54 -8.20
CA ILE A 31 -3.00 -11.15 -8.34
C ILE A 31 -4.05 -10.36 -7.56
N GLU A 32 -3.75 -10.02 -6.30
CA GLU A 32 -4.63 -9.24 -5.44
C GLU A 32 -4.88 -7.84 -6.02
N PHE A 33 -3.84 -7.18 -6.52
CA PHE A 33 -3.97 -5.90 -7.20
C PHE A 33 -4.85 -6.00 -8.46
N ALA A 34 -4.64 -7.03 -9.30
CA ALA A 34 -5.46 -7.24 -10.48
C ALA A 34 -6.93 -7.47 -10.11
N TYR A 35 -7.20 -8.33 -9.13
CA TYR A 35 -8.54 -8.63 -8.64
C TYR A 35 -9.27 -7.37 -8.14
N ASN A 36 -8.61 -6.56 -7.30
CA ASN A 36 -9.21 -5.35 -6.73
C ASN A 36 -9.53 -4.25 -7.77
N ARG A 37 -8.98 -4.35 -8.99
CA ARG A 37 -9.27 -3.44 -10.11
C ARG A 37 -10.39 -3.91 -11.02
N VAL A 38 -10.69 -5.21 -11.05
CA VAL A 38 -11.69 -5.73 -11.98
C VAL A 38 -13.07 -5.21 -11.60
N VAL A 39 -13.74 -4.58 -12.56
CA VAL A 39 -15.13 -4.14 -12.42
C VAL A 39 -16.03 -5.38 -12.47
N ASN A 40 -16.84 -5.56 -11.43
CA ASN A 40 -17.80 -6.64 -11.39
C ASN A 40 -19.05 -6.22 -12.18
N SER A 41 -19.53 -7.07 -13.09
CA SER A 41 -20.71 -6.80 -13.91
C SER A 41 -22.01 -6.66 -13.11
N THR A 42 -22.09 -7.29 -11.94
CA THR A 42 -23.29 -7.26 -11.08
C THR A 42 -23.40 -5.94 -10.31
N THR A 43 -22.28 -5.41 -9.84
CA THR A 43 -22.23 -4.15 -9.08
C THR A 43 -21.86 -2.95 -9.94
N SER A 44 -21.41 -3.18 -11.18
CA SER A 44 -20.80 -2.17 -12.07
C SER A 44 -19.62 -1.42 -11.46
N HIS A 45 -19.02 -1.94 -10.38
CA HIS A 45 -17.95 -1.31 -9.62
C HIS A 45 -16.84 -2.28 -9.27
N SER A 46 -15.60 -1.78 -9.15
CA SER A 46 -14.47 -2.54 -8.61
C SER A 46 -14.40 -2.46 -7.08
N PRO A 47 -13.77 -3.42 -6.39
CA PRO A 47 -13.50 -3.31 -4.95
C PRO A 47 -12.79 -2.00 -4.54
N PHE A 48 -11.87 -1.49 -5.37
CA PHE A 48 -11.24 -0.19 -5.11
C PHE A 48 -12.21 0.98 -5.16
N GLU A 49 -13.11 1.00 -6.14
CA GLU A 49 -14.14 2.04 -6.21
C GLU A 49 -15.06 2.00 -5.00
N LEU A 50 -15.40 0.82 -4.49
CA LEU A 50 -16.30 0.69 -3.35
C LEU A 50 -15.66 1.15 -2.03
N VAL A 51 -14.36 0.88 -1.83
CA VAL A 51 -13.66 1.22 -0.57
C VAL A 51 -13.17 2.66 -0.57
N TYR A 52 -12.66 3.14 -1.71
CA TYR A 52 -11.97 4.41 -1.80
C TYR A 52 -12.75 5.47 -2.59
N ASN A 53 -13.87 5.10 -3.20
CA ASN A 53 -14.68 5.98 -4.05
C ASN A 53 -13.95 6.47 -5.32
N PHE A 54 -12.82 5.85 -5.67
CA PHE A 54 -12.00 6.15 -6.85
C PHE A 54 -11.48 4.84 -7.48
N ASN A 55 -11.48 4.78 -8.81
CA ASN A 55 -10.89 3.68 -9.55
C ASN A 55 -9.39 3.96 -9.71
N LEU A 56 -8.55 3.20 -8.98
CA LEU A 56 -7.09 3.37 -8.99
C LEU A 56 -6.53 2.91 -10.35
N LEU A 57 -6.64 3.79 -11.35
CA LEU A 57 -6.16 3.57 -12.71
C LEU A 57 -4.62 3.67 -12.79
N PHE A 58 -3.97 4.28 -11.79
CA PHE A 58 -2.51 4.40 -11.74
C PHE A 58 -1.91 3.91 -10.41
N PRO A 59 -0.78 3.18 -10.41
CA PRO A 59 -0.03 2.84 -9.19
C PRO A 59 0.43 4.07 -8.39
N LEU A 60 0.47 5.26 -9.02
CA LEU A 60 0.83 6.52 -8.38
C LEU A 60 -0.29 7.04 -7.46
N ASP A 61 -1.53 6.63 -7.70
CA ASP A 61 -2.68 6.97 -6.84
C ASP A 61 -2.70 6.13 -5.54
N LEU A 62 -1.86 5.08 -5.45
CA LEU A 62 -1.59 4.31 -4.24
C LEU A 62 -0.51 4.94 -3.36
N LEU A 63 0.14 6.04 -3.80
CA LEU A 63 0.90 6.85 -2.85
C LEU A 63 -0.07 7.20 -1.72
N PRO A 64 0.32 7.04 -0.44
CA PRO A 64 -0.52 7.55 0.65
C PRO A 64 -0.80 8.99 0.30
N LEU A 65 -2.08 9.30 0.02
CA LEU A 65 -2.57 10.66 -0.21
C LEU A 65 -1.74 11.54 0.70
N PRO A 66 -0.90 12.44 0.15
CA PRO A 66 0.05 13.17 0.96
C PRO A 66 -0.77 13.74 2.08
N LEU A 67 -0.50 13.28 3.30
CA LEU A 67 -1.22 13.68 4.51
C LEU A 67 -1.32 15.19 4.34
N VAL A 68 -2.52 15.74 4.14
CA VAL A 68 -2.64 17.10 3.61
C VAL A 68 -1.87 18.10 4.51
N SER A 69 -1.57 17.69 5.75
CA SER A 69 -0.65 18.36 6.68
C SER A 69 0.83 18.45 6.26
N SER A 70 1.41 17.49 5.52
CA SER A 70 2.83 17.52 5.11
C SER A 70 3.08 18.18 3.76
N LEU A 71 2.02 18.52 3.03
CA LEU A 71 2.10 19.22 1.74
C LEU A 71 1.72 20.70 1.84
N VAL A 72 1.35 21.17 3.03
CA VAL A 72 1.31 22.61 3.31
C VAL A 72 2.75 23.10 3.31
N ASN A 73 3.12 23.84 2.27
CA ASN A 73 4.33 24.63 2.28
C ASN A 73 4.20 25.63 3.44
N ASP A 74 5.01 25.48 4.49
CA ASP A 74 5.03 26.40 5.65
C ASP A 74 5.18 27.87 5.20
N ASP A 75 5.90 28.08 4.10
CA ASP A 75 6.10 29.38 3.48
C ASP A 75 4.80 29.97 2.90
N GLY A 76 3.95 29.11 2.33
CA GLY A 76 2.62 29.47 1.82
C GLY A 76 1.64 29.79 2.96
N LEU A 77 1.68 29.02 4.05
CA LEU A 77 0.85 29.26 5.23
C LEU A 77 1.21 30.59 5.91
N THR A 78 2.51 30.86 6.05
CA THR A 78 3.02 32.08 6.69
C THR A 78 2.63 33.33 5.89
N LYS A 79 2.74 33.29 4.55
CA LYS A 79 2.32 34.39 3.66
C LYS A 79 0.81 34.64 3.73
N ALA A 80 -0.01 33.59 3.75
CA ALA A 80 -1.46 33.72 3.88
C ALA A 80 -1.88 34.34 5.22
N GLN A 81 -1.23 33.96 6.32
CA GLN A 81 -1.49 34.55 7.64
C GLN A 81 -1.06 36.02 7.71
N LEU A 82 0.04 36.39 7.06
CA LEU A 82 0.51 37.78 7.00
C LEU A 82 -0.51 38.69 6.29
N VAL A 83 -1.06 38.24 5.16
CA VAL A 83 -2.10 38.98 4.40
C VAL A 83 -3.38 39.12 5.21
N LYS A 84 -3.79 38.09 5.96
CA LYS A 84 -5.00 38.15 6.81
C LYS A 84 -4.85 39.08 8.01
N LYS A 85 -3.63 39.32 8.50
CA LYS A 85 -3.35 40.17 9.67
C LYS A 85 -3.09 41.64 9.32
N SER A 86 -3.02 41.96 8.02
CA SER A 86 -2.82 43.32 7.50
C SER A 86 -4.09 43.94 6.91
N ALA A 87 -5.24 43.29 7.11
CA ALA A 87 -6.58 43.80 6.82
C ALA A 87 -7.30 44.24 8.09
#